data_AF-A0A0R3S7J2-F1
#
_entry.id   AF-A0A0R3S7J2-F1
#
_cell.length_a   1.000
_cell.length_b   1.000
_cell.length_c   1.000
_cell.angle_alpha   90.00
_cell.angle_beta   90.00
_cell.angle_gamma   90.00
#
_symmetry.space_group_name_H-M   'P 1'
#
loop_
_entity.id
_entity.type
_entity.pdbx_description
1 polymer ?
#
loop_
_entity_poly.entity_id
_entity_poly.type
_entity_poly.pdbx_seq_one_letter_code
_entity_poly.pdbx_strand_id
1 'polypeptide(L)'
;MDVSDRHRILNLTREEASSPLGLEDYYDMDKKFAKPGFKTRDGQFNWSCSCVASYITSPCGFYFRKFLSNMDRFMNTEDSINDKEAKQVFEKCYSELGDCMRKYPKYYRPILEQFEESLSDVLRESMETGK
;
A
#
# COMPACT_ATOMS: atom_id res chain seq x y z
N MET A 1 50.48 23.87 -4.71
CA MET A 1 49.02 23.84 -4.45
C MET A 1 48.35 23.55 -5.78
N ASP A 2 47.75 22.38 -5.88
CA ASP A 2 47.09 21.89 -7.09
C ASP A 2 45.89 22.79 -7.41
N VAL A 3 45.80 23.24 -8.67
CA VAL A 3 44.78 24.18 -9.17
C VAL A 3 43.41 23.49 -9.32
N SER A 4 43.35 22.18 -9.06
CA SER A 4 42.19 21.30 -9.20
C SER A 4 41.04 21.58 -8.22
N ASP A 5 41.23 22.35 -7.15
CA ASP A 5 40.26 22.44 -6.04
C ASP A 5 39.52 23.80 -5.96
N ARG A 6 39.36 24.48 -7.09
CA ARG A 6 38.60 25.74 -7.16
C ARG A 6 37.16 25.48 -7.56
N HIS A 7 36.21 25.93 -6.73
CA HIS A 7 34.79 25.93 -7.06
C HIS A 7 34.54 26.66 -8.40
N ARG A 8 33.79 26.03 -9.30
CA ARG A 8 33.41 26.62 -10.58
C ARG A 8 32.14 27.44 -10.40
N ILE A 9 32.21 28.72 -10.73
CA ILE A 9 31.05 29.61 -10.76
C ILE A 9 30.32 29.38 -12.09
N LEU A 10 29.06 28.97 -12.02
CA LEU A 10 28.16 28.88 -13.16
C LEU A 10 27.28 30.14 -13.16
N ASN A 11 27.35 30.92 -14.25
CA ASN A 11 26.49 32.07 -14.46
C ASN A 11 25.31 31.64 -15.33
N LEU A 12 24.09 31.91 -14.88
CA LEU A 12 22.85 31.69 -15.62
C LEU A 12 22.20 33.03 -15.89
N THR A 13 21.70 33.22 -17.10
CA THR A 13 20.79 34.31 -17.43
C THR A 13 19.43 34.09 -16.76
N ARG A 14 18.59 35.13 -16.70
CA ARG A 14 17.26 35.05 -16.09
C ARG A 14 16.38 34.02 -16.82
N GLU A 15 16.53 33.97 -18.13
CA GLU A 15 15.83 33.07 -19.03
C GLU A 15 16.27 31.62 -18.79
N GLU A 16 17.56 31.37 -18.60
CA GLU A 16 18.10 30.03 -18.30
C GLU A 16 17.79 29.56 -16.87
N ALA A 17 17.64 30.50 -15.93
CA ALA A 17 17.22 30.21 -14.55
C ALA A 17 15.68 30.08 -14.40
N SER A 18 14.91 30.39 -15.46
CA SER A 18 13.46 30.22 -15.44
C SER A 18 13.11 28.75 -15.35
N SER A 19 12.16 28.40 -14.48
CA SER A 19 11.63 27.05 -14.43
C SER A 19 11.02 26.68 -15.79
N PRO A 20 11.41 25.56 -16.41
CA PRO A 20 10.74 25.07 -17.62
C PRO A 20 9.34 24.54 -17.32
N LEU A 21 9.02 24.33 -16.03
CA LEU A 21 7.72 23.88 -15.56
C LEU A 21 6.91 25.09 -15.07
N GLY A 22 5.72 25.27 -15.64
CA GLY A 22 4.72 26.17 -15.10
C GLY A 22 4.24 25.71 -13.72
N LEU A 23 3.76 26.65 -12.91
CA LEU A 23 3.31 26.36 -11.55
C LEU A 23 2.08 25.42 -11.57
N GLU A 24 1.17 25.63 -12.52
CA GLU A 24 0.01 24.76 -12.75
C GLU A 24 0.43 23.35 -13.16
N ASP A 25 1.45 23.23 -14.01
CA ASP A 25 1.98 21.92 -14.41
C ASP A 25 2.60 21.20 -13.23
N TYR A 26 3.33 21.90 -12.36
CA TYR A 26 3.92 21.33 -11.15
C TYR A 26 2.86 20.69 -10.24
N TYR A 27 1.72 21.36 -10.02
CA TYR A 27 0.64 20.79 -9.21
C TYR A 27 -0.13 19.66 -9.90
N ASP A 28 -0.17 19.66 -11.23
CA ASP A 28 -0.82 18.60 -12.02
C ASP A 28 0.13 17.44 -12.34
N MET A 29 1.42 17.53 -11.98
CA MET A 29 2.41 16.45 -12.15
C MET A 29 1.96 15.17 -11.47
N ASP A 30 1.45 15.27 -10.24
CA ASP A 30 0.97 14.10 -9.51
C ASP A 30 -0.27 13.49 -10.18
N LYS A 31 -1.10 14.27 -10.88
CA LYS A 31 -2.25 13.73 -11.62
C LYS A 31 -1.84 13.10 -12.94
N LYS A 32 -0.92 13.73 -13.67
CA LYS A 32 -0.41 13.29 -14.98
C LYS A 32 0.53 12.09 -14.87
N PHE A 33 1.34 12.05 -13.81
CA PHE A 33 2.43 11.10 -13.62
C PHE A 33 2.37 10.36 -12.28
N ALA A 34 1.25 10.41 -11.56
CA ALA A 34 1.05 9.61 -10.35
C ALA A 34 1.56 8.20 -10.59
N LYS A 35 2.39 7.72 -9.67
CA LYS A 35 2.74 6.31 -9.64
C LYS A 35 1.43 5.52 -9.60
N PRO A 36 1.34 4.40 -10.35
CA PRO A 36 0.14 3.58 -10.32
C PRO A 36 -0.20 3.27 -8.86
N GLY A 37 -1.44 3.55 -8.47
CA GLY A 37 -1.95 3.27 -7.13
C GLY A 37 -1.85 1.79 -6.80
N PHE A 38 -2.34 1.40 -5.63
CA PHE A 38 -2.21 0.00 -5.21
C PHE A 38 -2.94 -0.99 -6.12
N LYS A 39 -3.98 -0.56 -6.84
CA LYS A 39 -4.55 -1.30 -7.97
C LYS A 39 -4.22 -0.65 -9.30
N THR A 40 -3.89 -1.46 -10.29
CA THR A 40 -3.75 -1.04 -11.69
C THR A 40 -5.12 -0.81 -12.32
N ARG A 41 -5.15 -0.19 -13.51
CA ARG A 41 -6.39 -0.01 -14.29
C ARG A 41 -7.05 -1.35 -14.64
N ASP A 42 -6.26 -2.42 -14.75
CA ASP A 42 -6.73 -3.77 -15.04
C ASP A 42 -7.21 -4.51 -13.77
N GLY A 43 -7.29 -3.83 -12.62
CA GLY A 43 -7.78 -4.38 -11.35
C GLY A 43 -6.77 -5.22 -10.57
N GLN A 44 -5.57 -5.45 -11.11
CA GLN A 44 -4.51 -6.21 -10.45
C GLN A 44 -3.79 -5.39 -9.38
N PHE A 45 -3.26 -6.06 -8.36
CA PHE A 45 -2.46 -5.42 -7.33
C PHE A 45 -1.07 -5.00 -7.84
N ASN A 46 -0.76 -3.72 -7.72
CA ASN A 46 0.60 -3.19 -7.86
C ASN A 46 1.38 -3.45 -6.57
N TRP A 47 1.98 -4.64 -6.49
CA TRP A 47 2.85 -5.02 -5.38
C TRP A 47 4.07 -4.10 -5.24
N SER A 48 4.48 -3.38 -6.28
CA SER A 48 5.59 -2.44 -6.19
C SER A 48 5.19 -1.07 -5.62
N CYS A 49 3.92 -0.83 -5.26
CA CYS A 49 3.51 0.41 -4.62
C CYS A 49 4.28 0.59 -3.30
N SER A 50 4.99 1.71 -3.15
CA SER A 50 5.75 2.02 -1.93
C SER A 50 4.88 2.02 -0.68
N CYS A 51 3.57 2.27 -0.83
CA CYS A 51 2.56 2.25 0.22
C CYS A 51 2.42 0.89 0.94
N VAL A 52 2.61 -0.22 0.21
CA VAL A 52 2.46 -1.60 0.72
C VAL A 52 3.73 -2.43 0.60
N ALA A 53 4.74 -1.91 -0.11
CA ALA A 53 6.00 -2.59 -0.36
C ALA A 53 6.65 -3.11 0.93
N SER A 54 6.58 -2.33 2.02
CA SER A 54 7.11 -2.71 3.34
C SER A 54 6.47 -3.99 3.89
N TYR A 55 5.15 -4.17 3.72
CA TYR A 55 4.44 -5.32 4.24
C TYR A 55 4.65 -6.57 3.41
N ILE A 56 4.77 -6.43 2.09
CA ILE A 56 4.84 -7.60 1.19
C ILE A 56 6.26 -8.12 0.96
N THR A 57 7.28 -7.32 1.32
CA THR A 57 8.70 -7.71 1.33
C THR A 57 9.18 -8.12 2.72
N SER A 58 8.28 -8.13 3.69
CA SER A 58 8.55 -8.55 5.07
C SER A 58 8.55 -10.08 5.24
N PRO A 59 9.01 -10.61 6.39
CA PRO A 59 9.01 -12.05 6.67
C PRO A 59 7.64 -12.76 6.50
N CYS A 60 6.54 -12.05 6.71
CA CYS A 60 5.17 -12.52 6.53
C CYS A 60 4.52 -12.04 5.22
N GLY A 61 5.31 -11.48 4.30
CA GLY A 61 4.81 -10.89 3.06
C GLY A 61 4.03 -11.86 2.16
N PHE A 62 4.35 -13.16 2.20
CA PHE A 62 3.58 -14.20 1.51
C PHE A 62 2.13 -14.25 2.02
N TYR A 63 1.95 -14.34 3.34
CA TYR A 63 0.63 -14.38 3.97
C TYR A 63 -0.12 -13.07 3.76
N PHE A 64 0.59 -11.94 3.75
CA PHE A 64 -0.02 -10.62 3.53
C PHE A 64 -0.61 -10.50 2.11
N ARG A 65 0.13 -10.96 1.08
CA ARG A 65 -0.37 -11.02 -0.30
C ARG A 65 -1.58 -11.95 -0.41
N LYS A 66 -1.50 -13.14 0.22
CA LYS A 66 -2.60 -14.12 0.24
C LYS A 66 -3.87 -13.53 0.86
N PHE A 67 -3.73 -12.86 2.01
CA PHE A 67 -4.82 -12.18 2.68
C PHE A 67 -5.44 -11.09 1.81
N LEU A 68 -4.64 -10.17 1.23
CA LEU A 68 -5.18 -9.10 0.38
C LEU A 68 -5.85 -9.62 -0.89
N SER A 69 -5.32 -10.67 -1.53
CA SER A 69 -5.97 -11.30 -2.67
C SER A 69 -7.29 -11.97 -2.30
N ASN A 70 -7.36 -12.63 -1.13
CA ASN A 70 -8.60 -13.20 -0.66
C ASN A 70 -9.62 -12.13 -0.26
N MET A 71 -9.20 -11.08 0.45
CA MET A 71 -10.03 -9.94 0.81
C MET A 71 -10.62 -9.28 -0.43
N ASP A 72 -9.82 -9.07 -1.47
CA ASP A 72 -10.32 -8.51 -2.72
C ASP A 72 -11.40 -9.37 -3.37
N ARG A 73 -11.17 -10.68 -3.44
CA ARG A 73 -12.16 -11.63 -3.93
C ARG A 73 -13.43 -11.60 -3.06
N PHE A 74 -13.28 -11.57 -1.74
CA PHE A 74 -14.38 -11.54 -0.79
C PHE A 74 -15.26 -10.28 -1.00
N MET A 75 -14.64 -9.12 -1.16
CA MET A 75 -15.35 -7.85 -1.36
C MET A 75 -16.03 -7.72 -2.74
N ASN A 76 -15.47 -8.36 -3.77
CA ASN A 76 -16.02 -8.30 -5.14
C ASN A 76 -17.00 -9.43 -5.47
N THR A 77 -17.22 -10.39 -4.56
CA THR A 77 -18.18 -11.49 -4.75
C THR A 77 -19.52 -11.09 -4.15
N GLU A 78 -20.59 -11.09 -4.96
CA GLU A 78 -21.95 -10.88 -4.47
C GLU A 78 -22.32 -11.93 -3.40
N ASP A 79 -22.99 -11.50 -2.33
CA ASP A 79 -23.38 -12.37 -1.20
C ASP A 79 -22.25 -13.13 -0.50
N SER A 80 -20.99 -12.69 -0.60
CA SER A 80 -19.86 -13.27 0.16
C SER A 80 -20.08 -13.28 1.67
N ILE A 81 -20.89 -12.35 2.18
CA ILE A 81 -21.32 -12.27 3.58
C ILE A 81 -22.27 -13.44 3.94
N ASN A 82 -22.95 -14.06 2.98
CA ASN A 82 -23.79 -15.23 3.23
C ASN A 82 -23.11 -16.54 2.82
N ASP A 83 -22.02 -16.46 2.05
CA ASP A 83 -21.19 -17.60 1.68
C ASP A 83 -20.31 -18.07 2.85
N LYS A 84 -20.65 -19.24 3.39
CA LYS A 84 -19.93 -19.88 4.49
C LYS A 84 -18.51 -20.30 4.10
N GLU A 85 -18.28 -20.73 2.87
CA GLU A 85 -16.95 -21.11 2.41
C GLU A 85 -16.06 -19.87 2.27
N ALA A 86 -16.58 -18.79 1.68
CA ALA A 86 -15.86 -17.53 1.56
C ALA A 86 -15.41 -16.98 2.93
N LYS A 87 -16.29 -17.02 3.93
CA LYS A 87 -15.96 -16.63 5.31
C LYS A 87 -14.87 -17.51 5.92
N GLN A 88 -14.98 -18.83 5.79
CA GLN A 88 -13.98 -19.75 6.33
C GLN A 88 -12.60 -19.53 5.70
N VAL A 89 -12.54 -19.27 4.39
CA VAL A 89 -11.28 -18.97 3.71
C VAL A 89 -10.72 -17.63 4.17
N PHE A 90 -11.57 -16.62 4.38
CA PHE A 90 -11.17 -15.32 4.90
C PHE A 90 -10.58 -15.41 6.31
N GLU A 91 -11.30 -16.04 7.24
CA GLU A 91 -10.83 -16.29 8.61
C GLU A 91 -9.51 -17.08 8.63
N LYS A 92 -9.37 -18.08 7.75
CA LYS A 92 -8.14 -18.85 7.63
C LYS A 92 -6.96 -17.99 7.16
N CYS A 93 -7.13 -17.21 6.09
CA CYS A 93 -6.07 -16.35 5.57
C CYS A 93 -5.67 -15.28 6.61
N TYR A 94 -6.65 -14.77 7.35
CA TYR A 94 -6.44 -13.86 8.47
C TYR A 94 -5.62 -14.52 9.60
N SER A 95 -6.02 -15.69 10.07
CA SER A 95 -5.30 -16.41 11.13
C SER A 95 -3.86 -16.72 10.74
N GLU A 96 -3.63 -17.21 9.51
CA GLU A 96 -2.29 -17.53 9.02
C GLU A 96 -1.37 -16.29 9.00
N LEU A 97 -1.90 -15.12 8.63
CA LEU A 97 -1.17 -13.85 8.66
C LEU A 97 -0.84 -13.44 10.10
N GLY A 98 -1.83 -13.47 11.00
CA GLY A 98 -1.65 -13.13 12.41
C GLY A 98 -0.64 -14.06 13.10
N ASP A 99 -0.71 -15.36 12.84
CA ASP A 99 0.22 -16.37 13.36
C ASP A 99 1.65 -16.13 12.88
N CYS A 100 1.82 -15.69 11.64
CA CYS A 100 3.14 -15.28 11.16
C CYS A 100 3.62 -14.00 11.85
N MET A 101 2.79 -12.95 11.92
CA MET A 101 3.18 -11.66 12.48
C MET A 101 3.58 -11.77 13.96
N ARG A 102 2.88 -12.62 14.73
CA ARG A 102 3.22 -12.91 16.14
C ARG A 102 4.61 -13.51 16.33
N LYS A 103 5.22 -14.12 15.30
CA LYS A 103 6.62 -14.61 15.35
C LYS A 103 7.65 -13.48 15.25
N TYR A 104 7.25 -12.30 14.75
CA TYR A 104 8.12 -11.13 14.59
C TYR A 104 7.51 -9.89 15.27
N PRO A 105 7.24 -9.94 16.59
CA PRO A 105 6.44 -8.93 17.28
C PRO A 105 7.09 -7.55 17.24
N LYS A 106 8.43 -7.46 17.31
CA LYS A 106 9.14 -6.16 17.22
C LYS A 106 8.95 -5.48 15.86
N TYR A 107 8.83 -6.26 14.79
CA TYR A 107 8.70 -5.74 13.43
C TYR A 107 7.25 -5.37 13.11
N TYR A 108 6.29 -6.19 13.54
CA TYR A 108 4.87 -5.98 13.24
C TYR A 108 4.08 -5.27 14.32
N ARG A 109 4.67 -4.89 15.46
CA ARG A 109 3.95 -4.23 16.57
C ARG A 109 3.02 -3.09 16.11
N PRO A 110 3.45 -2.13 15.27
CA PRO A 110 2.57 -1.04 14.86
C PRO A 110 1.35 -1.53 14.07
N ILE A 111 1.53 -2.58 13.27
CA ILE A 111 0.43 -3.21 12.54
C ILE A 111 -0.44 -3.97 13.52
N LEU A 112 0.11 -4.87 14.33
CA LEU A 112 -0.66 -5.71 15.26
C LEU A 112 -1.56 -4.88 16.18
N GLU A 113 -1.07 -3.76 16.68
CA GLU A 113 -1.86 -2.82 17.49
C GLU A 113 -3.03 -2.20 16.71
N GLN A 114 -2.89 -1.92 15.41
CA GLN A 114 -3.96 -1.39 14.55
C GLN A 114 -4.87 -2.47 13.94
N PHE A 115 -4.30 -3.65 13.68
CA PHE A 115 -4.92 -4.74 12.92
C PHE A 115 -5.99 -5.45 13.74
N GLU A 116 -5.76 -5.65 15.05
CA GLU A 116 -6.77 -6.25 15.95
C GLU A 116 -8.01 -5.35 16.11
N GLU A 117 -7.81 -4.04 16.23
CA GLU A 117 -8.89 -3.08 16.44
C GLU A 117 -9.73 -2.93 15.16
N SER A 118 -9.09 -2.63 14.03
CA SER A 118 -9.78 -2.33 12.76
C SER A 118 -10.53 -3.53 12.16
N LEU A 119 -10.05 -4.76 12.34
CA LEU A 119 -10.72 -5.94 11.80
C LEU A 119 -11.93 -6.38 12.64
N SER A 120 -11.86 -6.21 13.95
CA SER A 120 -13.02 -6.46 14.81
C SER A 120 -14.17 -5.53 14.46
N ASP A 121 -13.84 -4.28 14.10
CA ASP A 121 -14.80 -3.29 13.62
C ASP A 121 -15.34 -3.63 12.23
N VAL A 122 -14.49 -3.96 11.26
CA VAL A 122 -14.96 -4.35 9.91
C VAL A 122 -15.85 -5.59 9.95
N LEU A 123 -15.49 -6.63 10.72
CA LEU A 123 -16.32 -7.83 10.86
C LEU A 123 -17.65 -7.52 11.56
N ARG A 124 -17.64 -6.65 12.58
CA ARG A 124 -18.85 -6.21 13.28
C ARG A 124 -19.77 -5.39 12.38
N GLU A 125 -19.25 -4.41 11.66
CA GLU A 125 -20.01 -3.58 10.73
C GLU A 125 -20.62 -4.41 9.60
N SER A 126 -19.87 -5.37 9.06
CA SER A 126 -20.36 -6.32 8.05
C SER A 126 -21.53 -7.19 8.55
N MET A 127 -21.60 -7.44 9.87
CA MET A 127 -22.67 -8.18 10.51
C MET A 127 -23.88 -7.31 10.88
N GLU A 128 -23.69 -6.00 11.04
CA GLU A 128 -24.73 -5.04 11.41
C GLU A 128 -25.46 -4.44 10.20
N THR A 129 -24.81 -4.32 9.04
CA THR A 129 -25.44 -3.86 7.79
C THR A 129 -26.23 -4.94 7.05
N GLY A 130 -26.25 -6.16 7.56
CA GLY A 130 -27.01 -7.30 7.01
C GLY A 130 -28.41 -7.49 7.62
N LYS A 131 -29.05 -6.41 8.12
CA LYS A 131 -30.42 -6.42 8.64
C LYS A 131 -31.39 -5.67 7.74
#